data_AF-A0A536JSK4-F1
#
_entry.id   AF-A0A536JSK4-F1
#
_cell.length_a   1.000
_cell.length_b   1.000
_cell.length_c   1.000
_cell.angle_alpha   90.00
_cell.angle_beta   90.00
_cell.angle_gamma   90.00
#
_symmetry.space_group_name_H-M   'P 1'
#
loop_
_entity.id
_entity.type
_entity.pdbx_description
1 polymer ?
#
loop_
_entity_poly.entity_id
_entity_poly.type
_entity_poly.pdbx_seq_one_letter_code
_entity_poly.pdbx_strand_id
1 'polypeptide(L)'
;MPTATKAVEAPAIPTKKEKAAKPKKEKAAKAAKAAKAPKPVVVKPERVKPAPKPRFVLPPSGVLLRGPIVMGYPEQKLQITLEQLGFRINAKEPIDVAWTDVREIKSRRGRVVVRTKGRPVAFGIPVEGVAEPTLAGPLSRVVKEASGGSLDLAGSSFLELQNATDSLRDHFHDEDDPLVPTVVGLVFGLAGLTFTAILPDALAIATRNPIAPGAYLLDYPLAGFDPRILVAAFAAAAMLAAGIVRVAMGKAATAWARGTLRGWHEAGRKPIVLARRGLAAIVLNPAIAAAVLLAAVVLTLPSLRVQTIIDGSGFHIMTAFPLFDDNRAWSSVTDVTTIDAPTTQHFEGVAVVFTFKDKGPLSTLDGRLRGGSDRQLVTSAQKWRAEHAP
;
A
#
# COMPACT_ATOMS: atom_id res chain seq x y z
N MET A 1 -9.36 -26.25 -47.72
CA MET A 1 -8.06 -26.45 -48.41
C MET A 1 -8.27 -26.25 -49.90
N PRO A 2 -7.30 -25.74 -50.70
CA PRO A 2 -6.00 -25.12 -50.36
C PRO A 2 -5.77 -23.74 -51.08
N THR A 3 -5.09 -22.76 -50.44
CA THR A 3 -3.72 -22.19 -50.69
C THR A 3 -3.57 -21.18 -51.83
N ALA A 4 -2.67 -20.19 -51.83
CA ALA A 4 -1.80 -19.51 -50.84
C ALA A 4 -0.99 -18.42 -51.58
N THR A 5 -0.68 -17.30 -50.91
CA THR A 5 0.56 -16.48 -51.01
C THR A 5 0.33 -15.13 -50.31
N LYS A 6 1.27 -14.40 -49.69
CA LYS A 6 2.50 -14.61 -48.91
C LYS A 6 2.79 -13.22 -48.29
N ALA A 7 3.41 -13.17 -47.11
CA ALA A 7 3.61 -11.95 -46.29
C ALA A 7 4.69 -10.98 -46.81
N VAL A 8 4.60 -9.70 -46.40
CA VAL A 8 5.73 -8.75 -46.36
C VAL A 8 5.70 -7.95 -45.05
N GLU A 9 6.80 -8.09 -44.31
CA GLU A 9 7.15 -7.50 -43.01
C GLU A 9 7.93 -6.18 -43.23
N ALA A 10 7.75 -5.21 -42.32
CA ALA A 10 8.47 -3.93 -42.34
C ALA A 10 9.81 -4.03 -41.55
N PRO A 11 10.94 -3.51 -42.08
CA PRO A 11 12.25 -3.69 -41.44
C PRO A 11 12.61 -2.62 -40.39
N ALA A 12 13.47 -3.06 -39.47
CA ALA A 12 14.02 -2.36 -38.31
C ALA A 12 15.15 -1.36 -38.62
N ILE A 13 15.34 -0.41 -37.70
CA ILE A 13 16.38 0.63 -37.68
C ILE A 13 17.69 0.05 -37.11
N PRO A 14 18.85 0.16 -37.81
CA PRO A 14 20.13 -0.30 -37.28
C PRO A 14 20.99 0.82 -36.66
N THR A 15 21.85 0.37 -35.75
CA THR A 15 22.89 1.09 -35.00
C THR A 15 24.24 1.14 -35.74
N LYS A 16 25.10 2.07 -35.30
CA LYS A 16 26.59 2.17 -35.47
C LYS A 16 27.16 2.55 -36.85
N LYS A 17 27.97 3.62 -36.85
CA LYS A 17 29.04 3.88 -37.82
C LYS A 17 30.38 4.09 -37.10
N GLU A 18 31.36 3.31 -37.52
CA GLU A 18 32.79 3.42 -37.23
C GLU A 18 33.53 3.48 -38.58
N LYS A 19 34.51 4.38 -38.71
CA LYS A 19 35.69 4.40 -39.64
C LYS A 19 36.32 5.81 -39.57
N ALA A 20 37.53 6.02 -39.05
CA ALA A 20 38.88 5.63 -39.50
C ALA A 20 39.61 6.70 -40.35
N ALA A 21 40.63 7.32 -39.72
CA ALA A 21 42.04 7.49 -40.16
C ALA A 21 42.55 8.66 -41.06
N LYS A 22 43.58 9.34 -40.48
CA LYS A 22 44.85 9.92 -41.04
C LYS A 22 44.87 11.35 -41.66
N PRO A 23 46.02 12.08 -41.72
CA PRO A 23 47.42 11.78 -41.30
C PRO A 23 48.20 12.90 -40.52
N LYS A 24 49.44 12.57 -40.09
CA LYS A 24 50.52 13.40 -39.46
C LYS A 24 51.38 14.20 -40.48
N LYS A 25 51.98 15.35 -40.10
CA LYS A 25 53.46 15.58 -39.91
C LYS A 25 53.93 17.07 -39.87
N GLU A 26 54.95 17.31 -39.01
CA GLU A 26 56.10 18.27 -39.09
C GLU A 26 55.80 19.80 -39.11
N LYS A 27 56.57 20.75 -38.54
CA LYS A 27 57.94 20.84 -37.94
C LYS A 27 58.13 22.24 -37.28
N ALA A 28 59.04 22.33 -36.28
CA ALA A 28 59.91 23.48 -35.91
C ALA A 28 59.27 24.82 -35.40
N ALA A 29 59.84 25.63 -34.50
CA ALA A 29 60.96 25.60 -33.55
C ALA A 29 60.91 26.89 -32.67
N LYS A 30 61.70 26.92 -31.57
CA LYS A 30 62.05 28.05 -30.65
C LYS A 30 60.96 28.46 -29.64
N ALA A 31 61.24 28.77 -28.36
CA ALA A 31 62.50 29.13 -27.70
C ALA A 31 62.57 28.62 -26.24
N ALA A 32 63.79 28.44 -25.76
CA ALA A 32 64.15 27.98 -24.43
C ALA A 32 64.06 29.08 -23.35
N LYS A 33 63.72 28.71 -22.10
CA LYS A 33 64.28 29.34 -20.89
C LYS A 33 64.21 28.41 -19.66
N ALA A 34 65.42 28.03 -19.23
CA ALA A 34 65.94 27.76 -17.88
C ALA A 34 65.14 26.91 -16.85
N ALA A 35 65.62 25.66 -16.75
CA ALA A 35 65.71 24.72 -15.63
C ALA A 35 65.41 25.19 -14.18
N LYS A 36 64.57 24.41 -13.48
CA LYS A 36 64.69 24.08 -12.05
C LYS A 36 64.27 22.63 -11.81
N ALA A 37 65.03 21.93 -10.96
CA ALA A 37 65.07 20.49 -10.74
C ALA A 37 63.72 19.83 -10.34
N PRO A 38 63.48 18.54 -10.69
CA PRO A 38 62.23 17.85 -10.39
C PRO A 38 62.16 17.43 -8.91
N LYS A 39 61.12 17.89 -8.21
CA LYS A 39 60.71 17.31 -6.92
C LYS A 39 59.97 15.99 -7.18
N PRO A 40 60.25 14.91 -6.43
CA PRO A 40 59.64 13.61 -6.66
C PRO A 40 58.14 13.63 -6.34
N VAL A 41 57.34 13.12 -7.29
CA VAL A 41 55.90 12.89 -7.15
C VAL A 41 55.71 11.75 -6.15
N VAL A 42 55.20 12.07 -4.96
CA VAL A 42 54.72 11.11 -3.99
C VAL A 42 53.51 10.39 -4.59
N VAL A 43 53.73 9.16 -5.04
CA VAL A 43 52.68 8.21 -5.39
C VAL A 43 51.90 7.90 -4.11
N LYS A 44 50.67 8.39 -4.00
CA LYS A 44 49.74 7.94 -2.96
C LYS A 44 49.52 6.42 -3.15
N PRO A 45 49.81 5.57 -2.16
CA PRO A 45 49.54 4.15 -2.28
C PRO A 45 48.04 3.93 -2.36
N GLU A 46 47.63 3.22 -3.40
CA GLU A 46 46.31 2.68 -3.60
C GLU A 46 45.92 1.88 -2.35
N ARG A 47 44.83 2.28 -1.68
CA ARG A 47 44.30 1.60 -0.50
C ARG A 47 43.85 0.20 -0.91
N VAL A 48 44.75 -0.78 -0.76
CA VAL A 48 44.43 -2.20 -0.87
C VAL A 48 43.28 -2.47 0.10
N LYS A 49 42.14 -2.91 -0.44
CA LYS A 49 41.01 -3.38 0.37
C LYS A 49 41.56 -4.49 1.29
N PRO A 50 41.36 -4.41 2.62
CA PRO A 50 41.84 -5.44 3.51
C PRO A 50 41.24 -6.79 3.10
N ALA A 51 42.08 -7.82 3.07
CA ALA A 51 41.67 -9.18 2.78
C ALA A 51 40.47 -9.57 3.67
N PRO A 52 39.46 -10.28 3.13
CA PRO A 52 38.32 -10.72 3.93
C PRO A 52 38.83 -11.53 5.12
N LYS A 53 38.36 -11.16 6.33
CA LYS A 53 38.70 -11.87 7.58
C LYS A 53 38.48 -13.38 7.38
N PRO A 54 39.38 -14.24 7.92
CA PRO A 54 39.22 -15.68 7.80
C PRO A 54 37.84 -16.09 8.34
N ARG A 55 37.07 -16.75 7.47
CA ARG A 55 35.76 -17.30 7.81
C ARG A 55 35.99 -18.43 8.81
N PHE A 56 35.30 -18.40 9.95
CA PHE A 56 35.31 -19.52 10.87
C PHE A 56 34.54 -20.67 10.20
N VAL A 57 35.27 -21.71 9.78
CA VAL A 57 34.70 -22.95 9.26
C VAL A 57 34.64 -23.92 10.43
N LEU A 58 33.45 -24.37 10.80
CA LEU A 58 33.34 -25.38 11.85
C LEU A 58 34.07 -26.67 11.44
N PRO A 59 34.84 -27.31 12.34
CA PRO A 59 35.34 -28.65 12.12
C PRO A 59 34.16 -29.59 11.84
N PRO A 60 34.30 -30.59 10.95
CA PRO A 60 33.24 -31.58 10.73
C PRO A 60 32.91 -32.26 12.07
N SER A 61 31.67 -32.13 12.52
CA SER A 61 31.18 -32.72 13.77
C SER A 61 29.92 -33.56 13.50
N GLY A 62 29.56 -34.42 14.45
CA GLY A 62 28.40 -35.30 14.30
C GLY A 62 27.14 -34.51 13.99
N VAL A 63 26.46 -34.87 12.89
CA VAL A 63 25.19 -34.24 12.50
C VAL A 63 24.10 -34.74 13.42
N LEU A 64 23.43 -33.83 14.13
CA LEU A 64 22.32 -34.12 15.03
C LEU A 64 20.98 -34.09 14.30
N LEU A 65 20.75 -33.05 13.48
CA LEU A 65 19.49 -32.88 12.75
C LEU A 65 19.72 -32.12 11.44
N ARG A 66 19.06 -32.55 10.37
CA ARG A 66 18.94 -31.78 9.14
C ARG A 66 17.48 -31.48 8.87
N GLY A 67 17.18 -30.22 8.61
CA GLY A 67 15.81 -29.80 8.35
C GLY A 67 15.75 -28.64 7.36
N PRO A 68 14.62 -28.49 6.65
CA PRO A 68 14.38 -27.30 5.87
C PRO A 68 14.13 -26.12 6.82
N ILE A 69 14.62 -24.93 6.46
CA ILE A 69 14.36 -23.66 7.15
C ILE A 69 14.04 -22.57 6.13
N VAL A 70 13.41 -21.49 6.58
CA VAL A 70 13.26 -20.25 5.80
C VAL A 70 13.92 -19.07 6.51
N MET A 71 14.60 -18.24 5.73
CA MET A 71 15.39 -17.11 6.22
C MET A 71 15.34 -15.93 5.25
N GLY A 72 15.57 -14.72 5.77
CA GLY A 72 15.71 -13.49 4.96
C GLY A 72 14.41 -12.83 4.54
N TYR A 73 14.56 -11.75 3.77
CA TYR A 73 13.51 -11.04 3.04
C TYR A 73 14.05 -10.69 1.64
N PRO A 74 13.52 -11.26 0.54
CA PRO A 74 12.43 -12.25 0.47
C PRO A 74 12.78 -13.58 1.16
N GLU A 75 11.77 -14.35 1.57
CA GLU A 75 11.98 -15.64 2.23
C GLU A 75 12.63 -16.65 1.27
N GLN A 76 13.78 -17.20 1.67
CA GLN A 76 14.47 -18.25 0.93
C GLN A 76 14.36 -19.57 1.68
N LYS A 77 13.96 -20.64 0.98
CA LYS A 77 14.02 -22.01 1.50
C LYS A 77 15.49 -22.46 1.51
N LEU A 78 16.00 -22.76 2.69
CA LEU A 78 17.36 -23.18 2.95
C LEU A 78 17.34 -24.46 3.77
N GLN A 79 18.50 -25.06 3.99
CA GLN A 79 18.65 -26.22 4.85
C GLN A 79 19.52 -25.85 6.06
N ILE A 80 19.05 -26.18 7.26
CA ILE A 80 19.84 -26.12 8.48
C ILE A 80 20.38 -27.50 8.79
N THR A 81 21.64 -27.54 9.20
CA THR A 81 22.28 -28.71 9.78
C THR A 81 22.67 -28.33 11.21
N LEU A 82 22.01 -28.94 12.21
CA LEU A 82 22.43 -28.87 13.59
C LEU A 82 23.51 -29.94 13.79
N GLU A 83 24.66 -29.55 14.33
CA GLU A 83 25.79 -30.42 14.61
C GLU A 83 26.15 -30.35 16.10
N GLN A 84 26.99 -31.27 16.57
CA GLN A 84 27.45 -31.30 17.97
C GLN A 84 28.22 -30.03 18.39
N LEU A 85 28.98 -29.41 17.47
CA LEU A 85 29.80 -28.23 17.78
C LEU A 85 29.12 -26.89 17.43
N GLY A 86 28.04 -26.92 16.65
CA GLY A 86 27.36 -25.72 16.18
C GLY A 86 26.22 -26.00 15.24
N PHE A 87 25.82 -25.01 14.44
CA PHE A 87 24.90 -25.22 13.32
C PHE A 87 25.41 -24.54 12.06
N ARG A 88 25.00 -25.09 10.92
CA ARG A 88 25.31 -24.61 9.58
C ARG A 88 24.04 -24.36 8.81
N ILE A 89 23.97 -23.24 8.10
CA ILE A 89 22.88 -22.93 7.17
C ILE A 89 23.44 -22.87 5.76
N ASN A 90 22.93 -23.75 4.90
CA ASN A 90 23.29 -23.81 3.49
C ASN A 90 22.58 -22.69 2.72
N ALA A 91 23.17 -21.50 2.70
CA ALA A 91 22.76 -20.36 1.87
C ALA A 91 23.81 -20.05 0.80
N LYS A 92 23.54 -19.07 -0.08
CA LYS A 92 24.53 -18.58 -1.05
C LYS A 92 25.87 -18.23 -0.39
N GLU A 93 25.79 -17.70 0.83
CA GLU A 93 26.92 -17.59 1.75
C GLU A 93 26.63 -18.52 2.94
N PRO A 94 27.39 -19.61 3.14
CA PRO A 94 27.15 -20.52 4.25
C PRO A 94 27.35 -19.80 5.58
N ILE A 95 26.40 -19.99 6.49
CA ILE A 95 26.44 -19.40 7.83
C ILE A 95 26.76 -20.52 8.82
N ASP A 96 27.99 -20.49 9.34
CA ASP A 96 28.49 -21.45 10.31
C ASP A 96 28.61 -20.76 11.68
N VAL A 97 27.97 -21.31 12.70
CA VAL A 97 27.93 -20.73 14.05
C VAL A 97 28.25 -21.81 15.09
N ALA A 98 29.32 -21.62 15.85
CA ALA A 98 29.67 -22.49 16.96
C ALA A 98 28.73 -22.25 18.16
N TRP A 99 28.39 -23.31 18.89
CA TRP A 99 27.56 -23.17 20.10
C TRP A 99 28.23 -22.27 21.16
N THR A 100 29.56 -22.28 21.24
CA THR A 100 30.35 -21.38 22.13
C THR A 100 30.22 -19.90 21.82
N ASP A 101 29.76 -19.54 20.62
CA ASP A 101 29.54 -18.17 20.20
C ASP A 101 28.08 -17.73 20.34
N VAL A 102 27.18 -18.65 20.71
CA VAL A 102 25.77 -18.38 20.98
C VAL A 102 25.62 -17.84 22.40
N ARG A 103 25.07 -16.63 22.51
CA ARG A 103 24.75 -16.00 23.81
C ARG A 103 23.33 -16.32 24.26
N GLU A 104 22.40 -16.38 23.31
CA GLU A 104 20.98 -16.51 23.63
C GLU A 104 20.18 -17.08 22.45
N ILE A 105 19.25 -17.98 22.75
CA ILE A 105 18.28 -18.53 21.79
C ILE A 105 16.87 -18.19 22.29
N LYS A 106 16.12 -17.42 21.50
CA LYS A 106 14.74 -17.02 21.85
C LYS A 106 13.83 -17.09 20.63
N SER A 107 12.54 -17.35 20.86
CA SER A 107 11.50 -17.11 19.87
C SER A 107 11.12 -15.63 19.87
N ARG A 108 11.14 -14.99 18.70
CA ARG A 108 10.75 -13.58 18.55
C ARG A 108 10.08 -13.37 17.20
N ARG A 109 8.91 -12.71 17.18
CA ARG A 109 8.13 -12.42 15.97
C ARG A 109 7.90 -13.66 15.09
N GLY A 110 7.67 -14.82 15.71
CA GLY A 110 7.42 -16.06 14.97
C GLY A 110 8.64 -16.69 14.30
N ARG A 111 9.85 -16.33 14.73
CA ARG A 111 11.09 -16.98 14.28
C ARG A 111 11.97 -17.31 15.47
N VAL A 112 12.87 -18.27 15.29
CA VAL A 112 13.94 -18.56 16.24
C VAL A 112 15.08 -17.59 15.94
N VAL A 113 15.41 -16.77 16.93
CA VAL A 113 16.51 -15.81 16.86
C VAL A 113 17.64 -16.34 17.74
N VAL A 114 18.75 -16.67 17.10
CA VAL A 114 20.01 -17.05 17.74
C VAL A 114 20.90 -15.83 17.77
N ARG A 115 21.11 -15.26 18.96
CA ARG A 115 22.04 -14.16 19.18
C ARG A 115 23.44 -14.73 19.35
N THR A 116 24.31 -14.42 18.41
CA THR A 116 25.73 -14.79 18.44
C THR A 116 26.58 -13.60 18.89
N LYS A 117 27.87 -13.81 19.14
CA LYS A 117 28.84 -12.69 19.29
C LYS A 117 28.91 -11.79 18.05
N GLY A 118 28.53 -12.32 16.88
CA GLY A 118 28.48 -11.61 15.61
C GLY A 118 27.07 -11.16 15.23
N ARG A 119 26.65 -11.48 14.01
CA ARG A 119 25.30 -11.13 13.51
C ARG A 119 24.26 -12.11 14.08
N PRO A 120 23.10 -11.61 14.54
CA PRO A 120 22.01 -12.49 14.95
C PRO A 120 21.46 -13.25 13.73
N VAL A 121 21.18 -14.53 13.91
CA VAL A 121 20.61 -15.39 12.87
C VAL A 121 19.16 -15.65 13.22
N ALA A 122 18.24 -15.40 12.28
CA ALA A 122 16.81 -15.57 12.50
C ALA A 122 16.18 -16.45 11.42
N PHE A 123 15.68 -17.63 11.81
CA PHE A 123 15.09 -18.61 10.90
C PHE A 123 13.82 -19.23 11.48
N GLY A 124 13.01 -19.84 10.61
CA GLY A 124 11.81 -20.59 10.99
C GLY A 124 11.69 -21.88 10.17
N ILE A 125 10.81 -22.78 10.59
CA ILE A 125 10.51 -24.00 9.83
C ILE A 125 9.53 -23.64 8.71
N PRO A 126 9.80 -24.02 7.46
CA PRO A 126 8.84 -23.97 6.39
C PRO A 126 7.85 -25.10 6.57
N VAL A 127 6.58 -24.76 6.74
CA VAL A 127 5.49 -25.68 6.46
C VAL A 127 5.03 -25.36 5.04
N GLU A 128 5.21 -26.32 4.14
CA GLU A 128 4.95 -26.19 2.69
C GLU A 128 5.64 -25.00 2.00
N GLY A 129 6.66 -24.42 2.64
CA GLY A 129 7.50 -23.37 2.07
C GLY A 129 7.43 -21.99 2.72
N VAL A 130 6.65 -21.81 3.79
CA VAL A 130 6.53 -20.52 4.50
C VAL A 130 6.78 -20.70 6.00
N ALA A 131 7.41 -19.70 6.63
CA ALA A 131 7.70 -19.71 8.07
C ALA A 131 6.41 -19.69 8.89
N GLU A 132 6.27 -20.65 9.82
CA GLU A 132 5.18 -20.68 10.79
C GLU A 132 5.56 -20.08 12.16
N PRO A 133 4.93 -18.96 12.59
CA PRO A 133 5.21 -18.33 13.87
C PRO A 133 4.98 -19.20 15.10
N THR A 134 3.97 -20.06 15.04
CA THR A 134 3.56 -20.96 16.11
C THR A 134 4.63 -22.03 16.38
N LEU A 135 5.34 -22.47 15.33
CA LEU A 135 6.42 -23.45 15.44
C LEU A 135 7.73 -22.86 15.99
N ALA A 136 7.86 -21.53 16.06
CA ALA A 136 9.08 -20.90 16.56
C ALA A 136 9.34 -21.18 18.05
N GLY A 137 8.28 -21.36 18.85
CA GLY A 137 8.39 -21.75 20.25
C GLY A 137 9.02 -23.14 20.39
N PRO A 138 8.36 -24.20 19.88
CA PRO A 138 8.89 -25.56 19.89
C PRO A 138 10.28 -25.67 19.22
N LEU A 139 10.48 -25.05 18.05
CA LEU A 139 11.79 -25.05 17.37
C LEU A 139 12.89 -24.43 18.25
N SER A 140 12.60 -23.36 19.00
CA SER A 140 13.61 -22.76 19.88
C SER A 140 14.05 -23.70 21.00
N ARG A 141 13.18 -24.63 21.43
CA ARG A 141 13.51 -25.66 22.43
C ARG A 141 14.43 -26.71 21.84
N VAL A 142 14.12 -27.20 20.63
CA VAL A 142 14.98 -28.13 19.87
C VAL A 142 16.38 -27.54 19.64
N VAL A 143 16.48 -26.27 19.25
CA VAL A 143 17.78 -25.61 19.02
C VAL A 143 18.55 -25.43 20.34
N LYS A 144 17.85 -25.17 21.46
CA LYS A 144 18.49 -25.11 22.78
C LYS A 144 19.01 -26.48 23.24
N GLU A 145 18.22 -27.53 23.02
CA GLU A 145 18.63 -28.89 23.36
C GLU A 145 19.86 -29.33 22.55
N ALA A 146 19.86 -29.05 21.24
CA ALA A 146 21.02 -29.27 20.38
C ALA A 146 22.27 -28.51 20.85
N SER A 147 22.10 -27.27 21.36
CA SER A 147 23.23 -26.50 21.92
C SER A 147 23.79 -27.08 23.23
N GLY A 148 23.02 -27.92 23.93
CA GLY A 148 23.45 -28.64 25.13
C GLY A 148 24.28 -29.90 24.83
N GLY A 149 24.43 -30.29 23.56
CA GLY A 149 25.30 -31.39 23.12
C GLY A 149 24.62 -32.76 23.01
N SER A 150 23.40 -32.92 23.49
CA SER A 150 22.60 -34.14 23.34
C SER A 150 21.21 -33.79 22.82
N LEU A 151 21.03 -33.81 21.50
CA LEU A 151 19.70 -33.74 20.91
C LEU A 151 19.07 -35.12 20.96
N ASP A 152 18.04 -35.31 21.78
CA ASP A 152 17.28 -36.55 21.82
C ASP A 152 16.16 -36.50 20.76
N LEU A 153 16.36 -37.23 19.67
CA LEU A 153 15.38 -37.34 18.59
C LEU A 153 14.15 -38.16 18.99
N ALA A 154 14.26 -39.00 20.04
CA ALA A 154 13.12 -39.69 20.65
C ALA A 154 12.58 -38.92 21.88
N GLY A 155 13.21 -37.79 22.21
CA GLY A 155 12.94 -36.99 23.40
C GLY A 155 11.82 -35.97 23.22
N SER A 156 11.53 -35.25 24.31
CA SER A 156 10.33 -34.43 24.42
C SER A 156 10.29 -33.22 23.46
N SER A 157 11.41 -32.53 23.21
CA SER A 157 11.36 -31.27 22.45
C SER A 157 11.21 -31.47 20.94
N PHE A 158 11.85 -32.49 20.36
CA PHE A 158 11.70 -32.83 18.95
C PHE A 158 10.32 -33.43 18.68
N LEU A 159 9.84 -34.29 19.58
CA LEU A 159 8.50 -34.86 19.48
C LEU A 159 7.41 -33.79 19.68
N GLU A 160 7.61 -32.82 20.59
CA GLU A 160 6.72 -31.66 20.73
C GLU A 160 6.69 -30.82 19.45
N LEU A 161 7.84 -30.65 18.78
CA LEU A 161 7.89 -29.95 17.50
C LEU A 161 7.17 -30.72 16.39
N GLN A 162 7.31 -32.04 16.32
CA GLN A 162 6.58 -32.89 15.38
C GLN A 162 5.08 -32.80 15.63
N ASN A 163 4.63 -33.04 16.87
CA ASN A 163 3.23 -32.92 17.26
C ASN A 163 2.65 -31.53 16.96
N ALA A 164 3.41 -30.45 17.20
CA ALA A 164 2.99 -29.10 16.86
C ALA A 164 2.91 -28.87 15.34
N THR A 165 3.74 -29.55 14.56
CA THR A 165 3.71 -29.48 13.08
C THR A 165 2.52 -30.26 12.54
N ASP A 166 2.27 -31.46 13.07
CA ASP A 166 1.16 -32.32 12.66
C ASP A 166 -0.19 -31.72 13.10
N SER A 167 -0.31 -31.27 14.34
CA SER A 167 -1.50 -30.56 14.83
C SER A 167 -1.82 -29.32 14.02
N LEU A 168 -0.79 -28.59 13.57
CA LEU A 168 -0.96 -27.42 12.72
C LEU A 168 -1.45 -27.82 11.33
N ARG A 169 -0.93 -28.92 10.78
CA ARG A 169 -1.40 -29.48 9.50
C ARG A 169 -2.87 -29.92 9.58
N ASP A 170 -3.26 -30.58 10.66
CA ASP A 170 -4.64 -31.03 10.89
C ASP A 170 -5.58 -29.83 11.09
N HIS A 171 -5.19 -28.83 11.89
CA HIS A 171 -5.99 -27.59 12.04
C HIS A 171 -6.22 -26.89 10.71
N PHE A 172 -5.22 -26.86 9.83
CA PHE A 172 -5.36 -26.24 8.51
C PHE A 172 -6.27 -27.03 7.57
N HIS A 173 -6.33 -28.36 7.70
CA HIS A 173 -7.29 -29.18 6.96
C HIS A 173 -8.72 -29.00 7.49
N ASP A 174 -8.88 -28.84 8.80
CA ASP A 174 -10.19 -28.61 9.43
C ASP A 174 -10.73 -27.19 9.17
N GLU A 175 -9.85 -26.20 8.98
CA GLU A 175 -10.20 -24.80 8.73
C GLU A 175 -10.22 -24.42 7.23
N ASP A 176 -10.19 -25.41 6.32
CA ASP A 176 -10.47 -25.25 4.89
C ASP A 176 -11.98 -25.04 4.60
N ASP A 177 -12.70 -24.43 5.55
CA ASP A 177 -14.13 -24.14 5.47
C ASP A 177 -14.36 -22.94 4.52
N PRO A 178 -15.15 -23.10 3.43
CA PRO A 178 -15.52 -22.00 2.54
C PRO A 178 -16.31 -20.88 3.23
N LEU A 179 -16.80 -21.08 4.46
CA LEU A 179 -17.55 -20.09 5.22
C LEU A 179 -16.75 -18.82 5.49
N VAL A 180 -15.50 -18.92 5.95
CA VAL A 180 -14.67 -17.76 6.32
C VAL A 180 -14.48 -16.78 5.16
N PRO A 181 -13.98 -17.19 3.98
CA PRO A 181 -13.85 -16.28 2.83
C PRO A 181 -15.20 -15.71 2.37
N THR A 182 -16.28 -16.49 2.49
CA THR A 182 -17.62 -16.06 2.09
C THR A 182 -18.16 -14.97 3.00
N VAL A 183 -18.04 -15.13 4.31
CA VAL A 183 -18.46 -14.11 5.30
C VAL A 183 -17.63 -12.84 5.14
N VAL A 184 -16.29 -12.96 5.02
CA VAL A 184 -15.41 -11.81 4.81
C VAL A 184 -15.79 -11.07 3.52
N GLY A 185 -15.97 -11.80 2.42
CA GLY A 185 -16.32 -11.25 1.12
C GLY A 185 -17.71 -10.60 1.11
N LEU A 186 -18.70 -11.21 1.75
CA LEU A 186 -20.06 -10.69 1.85
C LEU A 186 -20.11 -9.40 2.68
N VAL A 187 -19.48 -9.39 3.86
CA VAL A 187 -19.40 -8.18 4.70
C VAL A 187 -18.65 -7.07 3.97
N PHE A 188 -17.52 -7.38 3.34
CA PHE A 188 -16.74 -6.41 2.57
C PHE A 188 -17.54 -5.83 1.40
N GLY A 189 -18.21 -6.68 0.62
CA GLY A 189 -19.01 -6.26 -0.54
C GLY A 189 -20.22 -5.41 -0.14
N LEU A 190 -21.03 -5.87 0.81
CA LEU A 190 -22.20 -5.14 1.28
C LEU A 190 -21.82 -3.83 1.96
N ALA A 191 -20.81 -3.83 2.84
CA ALA A 191 -20.33 -2.59 3.45
C ALA A 191 -19.75 -1.63 2.40
N GLY A 192 -19.03 -2.13 1.40
CA GLY A 192 -18.51 -1.33 0.30
C GLY A 192 -19.62 -0.61 -0.48
N LEU A 193 -20.69 -1.32 -0.83
CA LEU A 193 -21.86 -0.72 -1.49
C LEU A 193 -22.54 0.32 -0.60
N THR A 194 -22.76 0.00 0.67
CA THR A 194 -23.39 0.92 1.64
C THR A 194 -22.55 2.19 1.83
N PHE A 195 -21.23 2.07 2.03
CA PHE A 195 -20.36 3.23 2.15
C PHE A 195 -20.27 4.02 0.84
N THR A 196 -20.30 3.37 -0.32
CA THR A 196 -20.31 4.08 -1.61
C THR A 196 -21.55 4.97 -1.76
N ALA A 197 -22.70 4.54 -1.24
CA ALA A 197 -23.93 5.31 -1.27
C ALA A 197 -23.95 6.46 -0.26
N ILE A 198 -23.45 6.25 0.96
CA ILE A 198 -23.64 7.19 2.08
C ILE A 198 -22.44 8.16 2.25
N LEU A 199 -21.22 7.71 1.94
CA LEU A 199 -20.00 8.45 2.24
C LEU A 199 -19.92 9.84 1.59
N PRO A 200 -20.36 10.06 0.33
CA PRO A 200 -20.33 11.40 -0.24
C PRO A 200 -21.17 12.41 0.54
N ASP A 201 -22.38 12.00 0.93
CA ASP A 201 -23.30 12.85 1.67
C ASP A 201 -22.79 13.08 3.11
N ALA A 202 -22.27 12.02 3.75
CA ALA A 202 -21.67 12.13 5.08
C ALA A 202 -20.48 13.11 5.09
N LEU A 203 -19.61 13.04 4.09
CA LEU A 203 -18.47 13.94 3.94
C LEU A 203 -18.93 15.38 3.65
N ALA A 204 -19.89 15.57 2.75
CA ALA A 204 -20.44 16.89 2.44
C ALA A 204 -21.09 17.55 3.66
N ILE A 205 -21.80 16.78 4.49
CA ILE A 205 -22.36 17.25 5.77
C ILE A 205 -21.24 17.64 6.74
N ALA A 206 -20.20 16.81 6.86
CA ALA A 206 -19.10 17.03 7.79
C ALA A 206 -18.24 18.26 7.46
N THR A 207 -18.15 18.63 6.18
CA THR A 207 -17.34 19.78 5.71
C THR A 207 -18.16 21.02 5.39
N ARG A 208 -19.45 21.02 5.72
CA ARG A 208 -20.37 22.10 5.40
C ARG A 208 -20.07 23.35 6.22
N ASN A 209 -20.09 24.52 5.58
CA ASN A 209 -20.09 25.78 6.30
C ASN A 209 -21.47 26.11 6.89
N PRO A 210 -21.54 26.58 8.15
CA PRO A 210 -22.79 27.07 8.71
C PRO A 210 -23.25 28.31 7.93
N ILE A 211 -24.55 28.41 7.67
CA ILE A 211 -25.17 29.56 7.02
C ILE A 211 -26.08 30.31 7.98
N ALA A 212 -26.08 31.64 7.87
CA ALA A 212 -26.98 32.49 8.63
C ALA A 212 -28.44 32.31 8.17
N PRO A 213 -29.44 32.62 9.02
CA PRO A 213 -30.83 32.63 8.60
C PRO A 213 -31.05 33.57 7.40
N GLY A 214 -31.73 33.09 6.37
CA GLY A 214 -31.96 33.85 5.13
C GLY A 214 -30.81 33.82 4.13
N ALA A 215 -29.70 33.13 4.43
CA ALA A 215 -28.66 32.82 3.46
C ALA A 215 -28.89 31.45 2.83
N TYR A 216 -28.32 31.24 1.65
CA TYR A 216 -28.38 30.00 0.89
C TYR A 216 -26.98 29.43 0.74
N LEU A 217 -26.88 28.10 0.76
CA LEU A 217 -25.64 27.37 0.49
C LEU A 217 -25.83 26.51 -0.74
N LEU A 218 -24.88 26.57 -1.65
CA LEU A 218 -24.75 25.69 -2.78
C LEU A 218 -23.57 24.73 -2.52
N ASP A 219 -23.88 23.45 -2.26
CA ASP A 219 -22.89 22.40 -2.04
C ASP A 219 -22.77 21.44 -3.23
N TYR A 220 -21.54 21.01 -3.54
CA TYR A 220 -21.24 20.14 -4.68
C TYR A 220 -20.69 18.80 -4.18
N PRO A 221 -21.55 17.90 -3.68
CA PRO A 221 -21.08 16.61 -3.16
C PRO A 221 -20.45 15.79 -4.29
N LEU A 222 -19.39 15.05 -3.92
CA LEU A 222 -18.75 14.12 -4.84
C LEU A 222 -19.74 13.02 -5.25
N ALA A 223 -19.60 12.48 -6.46
CA ALA A 223 -20.39 11.32 -6.86
C ALA A 223 -19.95 10.07 -6.10
N GLY A 224 -20.87 9.14 -5.84
CA GLY A 224 -20.55 7.83 -5.24
C GLY A 224 -19.52 7.03 -6.05
N PHE A 225 -19.56 7.18 -7.38
CA PHE A 225 -18.62 6.53 -8.31
C PHE A 225 -17.33 7.32 -8.55
N ASP A 226 -17.11 8.44 -7.85
CA ASP A 226 -15.80 9.11 -7.89
C ASP A 226 -14.74 8.13 -7.36
N PRO A 227 -13.61 7.94 -8.07
CA PRO A 227 -12.58 6.98 -7.67
C PRO A 227 -12.06 7.21 -6.25
N ARG A 228 -12.04 8.46 -5.77
CA ARG A 228 -11.59 8.80 -4.41
C ARG A 228 -12.60 8.32 -3.37
N ILE A 229 -13.89 8.49 -3.65
CA ILE A 229 -14.98 7.99 -2.80
C ILE A 229 -14.97 6.46 -2.81
N LEU A 230 -14.83 5.82 -3.97
CA LEU A 230 -14.78 4.37 -4.06
C LEU A 230 -13.63 3.79 -3.22
N VAL A 231 -12.43 4.37 -3.34
CA VAL A 231 -11.28 3.94 -2.53
C VAL A 231 -11.55 4.14 -1.04
N ALA A 232 -12.10 5.29 -0.63
CA ALA A 232 -12.45 5.53 0.77
C ALA A 232 -13.53 4.56 1.27
N ALA A 233 -14.59 4.33 0.49
CA ALA A 233 -15.70 3.44 0.83
C ALA A 233 -15.24 1.99 1.00
N PHE A 234 -14.45 1.46 0.07
CA PHE A 234 -13.93 0.10 0.17
C PHE A 234 -12.82 -0.03 1.22
N ALA A 235 -12.07 1.04 1.53
CA ALA A 235 -11.14 1.04 2.67
C ALA A 235 -11.89 1.01 4.02
N ALA A 236 -12.97 1.77 4.16
CA ALA A 236 -13.86 1.70 5.33
C ALA A 236 -14.52 0.32 5.45
N ALA A 237 -15.00 -0.24 4.34
CA ALA A 237 -15.54 -1.59 4.28
C ALA A 237 -14.52 -2.65 4.69
N ALA A 238 -13.26 -2.52 4.25
CA ALA A 238 -12.18 -3.41 4.65
C ALA A 238 -11.91 -3.35 6.16
N MET A 239 -11.90 -2.16 6.76
CA MET A 239 -11.76 -2.00 8.21
C MET A 239 -12.91 -2.66 8.96
N LEU A 240 -14.14 -2.42 8.52
CA LEU A 240 -15.35 -2.97 9.14
C LEU A 240 -15.38 -4.50 9.01
N ALA A 241 -15.08 -5.03 7.83
CA ALA A 241 -14.99 -6.47 7.58
C ALA A 241 -13.91 -7.12 8.46
N ALA A 242 -12.72 -6.53 8.54
CA ALA A 242 -11.66 -7.03 9.41
C ALA A 242 -12.06 -7.00 10.90
N GLY A 243 -12.77 -5.95 11.34
CA GLY A 243 -13.29 -5.83 12.70
C GLY A 243 -14.31 -6.92 13.03
N ILE A 244 -15.36 -7.05 12.22
CA ILE A 244 -16.43 -8.04 12.41
C ILE A 244 -15.85 -9.45 12.38
N VAL A 245 -15.00 -9.76 11.42
CA VAL A 245 -14.43 -11.11 11.26
C VAL A 245 -13.52 -11.46 12.44
N ARG A 246 -12.72 -10.53 12.95
CA ARG A 246 -11.89 -10.78 14.14
C ARG A 246 -12.72 -11.01 15.40
N VAL A 247 -13.84 -10.30 15.55
CA VAL A 247 -14.75 -10.48 16.69
C VAL A 247 -15.52 -11.80 16.58
N ALA A 248 -16.05 -12.12 15.40
CA ALA A 248 -16.90 -13.28 15.18
C ALA A 248 -16.13 -14.60 15.10
N MET A 249 -14.97 -14.60 14.43
CA MET A 249 -14.23 -15.84 14.08
C MET A 249 -12.85 -15.94 14.76
N GLY A 250 -12.38 -14.88 15.42
CA GLY A 250 -11.19 -14.91 16.27
C GLY A 250 -9.95 -15.54 15.60
N LYS A 251 -9.46 -16.63 16.19
CA LYS A 251 -8.23 -17.31 15.75
C LYS A 251 -8.39 -17.98 14.37
N ALA A 252 -9.54 -18.57 14.07
CA ALA A 252 -9.82 -19.28 12.82
C ALA A 252 -9.66 -18.36 11.60
N ALA A 253 -10.22 -17.14 11.66
CA ALA A 253 -10.06 -16.17 10.57
C ALA A 253 -8.60 -15.77 10.34
N THR A 254 -7.79 -15.66 11.40
CA THR A 254 -6.37 -15.36 11.27
C THR A 254 -5.55 -16.54 10.74
N ALA A 255 -5.96 -17.77 11.05
CA ALA A 255 -5.36 -18.99 10.51
C ALA A 255 -5.65 -19.09 9.01
N TRP A 256 -6.93 -19.01 8.61
CA TRP A 256 -7.36 -18.98 7.21
C TRP A 256 -6.65 -17.88 6.39
N ALA A 257 -6.61 -16.65 6.90
CA ALA A 257 -5.99 -15.54 6.17
C ALA A 257 -4.49 -15.77 5.96
N ARG A 258 -3.79 -16.34 6.94
CA ARG A 258 -2.38 -16.71 6.78
C ARG A 258 -2.23 -17.85 5.77
N GLY A 259 -3.02 -18.92 5.88
CA GLY A 259 -3.03 -20.03 4.92
C GLY A 259 -3.27 -19.56 3.48
N THR A 260 -4.23 -18.65 3.29
CA THR A 260 -4.56 -18.07 1.98
C THR A 260 -3.43 -17.26 1.37
N LEU A 261 -2.81 -16.37 2.14
CA LEU A 261 -1.65 -15.60 1.65
C LEU A 261 -0.44 -16.50 1.35
N ARG A 262 -0.35 -17.66 2.01
CA ARG A 262 0.69 -18.67 1.80
C ARG A 262 0.44 -19.61 0.62
N GLY A 263 -0.73 -19.53 -0.02
CA GLY A 263 -1.07 -20.31 -1.21
C GLY A 263 -1.82 -21.61 -0.95
N TRP A 264 -2.30 -21.84 0.27
CA TRP A 264 -2.93 -23.12 0.66
C TRP A 264 -4.36 -23.27 0.14
N HIS A 265 -4.94 -22.21 -0.44
CA HIS A 265 -6.27 -22.21 -1.05
C HIS A 265 -6.24 -21.70 -2.51
N GLU A 266 -5.21 -22.08 -3.27
CA GLU A 266 -5.05 -21.74 -4.70
C GLU A 266 -5.97 -22.53 -5.65
N ALA A 267 -6.83 -23.41 -5.11
CA ALA A 267 -7.84 -24.11 -5.90
C ALA A 267 -8.82 -23.11 -6.55
N GLY A 268 -8.75 -22.98 -7.88
CA GLY A 268 -9.68 -22.19 -8.67
C GLY A 268 -9.03 -21.35 -9.77
N ARG A 269 -9.85 -20.51 -10.42
CA ARG A 269 -9.39 -19.60 -11.47
C ARG A 269 -8.57 -18.46 -10.83
N LYS A 270 -7.50 -18.01 -11.51
CA LYS A 270 -6.62 -16.89 -11.08
C LYS A 270 -7.33 -15.68 -10.42
N PRO A 271 -8.46 -15.13 -10.95
CA PRO A 271 -9.13 -14.01 -10.31
C PRO A 271 -9.70 -14.34 -8.92
N ILE A 272 -10.18 -15.57 -8.71
CA ILE A 272 -10.73 -16.01 -7.42
C ILE A 272 -9.61 -16.12 -6.38
N VAL A 273 -8.45 -16.64 -6.80
CA VAL A 273 -7.26 -16.72 -5.95
C VAL A 273 -6.77 -15.34 -5.54
N LEU A 274 -6.74 -14.38 -6.48
CA LEU A 274 -6.40 -12.99 -6.20
C LEU A 274 -7.38 -12.33 -5.23
N ALA A 275 -8.69 -12.53 -5.43
CA ALA A 275 -9.72 -12.01 -4.55
C ALA A 275 -9.58 -12.56 -3.12
N ARG A 276 -9.40 -13.88 -2.97
CA ARG A 276 -9.16 -14.53 -1.67
C ARG A 276 -7.91 -13.97 -0.98
N ARG A 277 -6.81 -13.80 -1.72
CA ARG A 277 -5.59 -13.17 -1.19
C ARG A 277 -5.81 -11.73 -0.74
N GLY A 278 -6.59 -10.95 -1.49
CA GLY A 278 -6.99 -9.59 -1.10
C GLY A 278 -7.78 -9.57 0.22
N LEU A 279 -8.80 -10.42 0.34
CA LEU A 279 -9.59 -10.55 1.57
C LEU A 279 -8.74 -10.99 2.77
N ALA A 280 -7.83 -11.95 2.56
CA ALA A 280 -6.90 -12.38 3.60
C ALA A 280 -5.96 -11.25 4.05
N ALA A 281 -5.48 -10.42 3.12
CA ALA A 281 -4.66 -9.24 3.45
C ALA A 281 -5.43 -8.22 4.28
N ILE A 282 -6.72 -8.00 3.98
CA ILE A 282 -7.62 -7.13 4.77
C ILE A 282 -7.71 -7.62 6.22
N VAL A 283 -7.97 -8.91 6.42
CA VAL A 283 -8.12 -9.50 7.78
C VAL A 283 -6.84 -9.36 8.59
N LEU A 284 -5.66 -9.52 7.98
CA LEU A 284 -4.39 -9.45 8.69
C LEU A 284 -3.90 -8.03 8.94
N ASN A 285 -4.17 -7.09 8.03
CA ASN A 285 -3.59 -5.75 8.05
C ASN A 285 -4.64 -4.62 8.03
N PRO A 286 -5.49 -4.48 9.06
CA PRO A 286 -6.50 -3.42 9.13
C PRO A 286 -5.87 -2.02 9.20
N ALA A 287 -4.63 -1.90 9.69
CA ALA A 287 -3.90 -0.64 9.71
C ALA A 287 -3.63 -0.09 8.29
N ILE A 288 -3.43 -0.96 7.30
CA ILE A 288 -3.26 -0.55 5.90
C ILE A 288 -4.58 0.00 5.37
N ALA A 289 -5.70 -0.67 5.65
CA ALA A 289 -7.02 -0.17 5.28
C ALA A 289 -7.31 1.20 5.92
N ALA A 290 -6.94 1.39 7.19
CA ALA A 290 -7.07 2.68 7.87
C ALA A 290 -6.20 3.77 7.23
N ALA A 291 -4.95 3.46 6.89
CA ALA A 291 -4.07 4.41 6.21
C ALA A 291 -4.60 4.80 4.83
N VAL A 292 -5.12 3.83 4.05
CA VAL A 292 -5.75 4.08 2.75
C VAL A 292 -7.01 4.92 2.90
N LEU A 293 -7.85 4.63 3.88
CA LEU A 293 -9.04 5.42 4.19
C LEU A 293 -8.68 6.87 4.50
N LEU A 294 -7.72 7.10 5.40
CA LEU A 294 -7.26 8.44 5.76
C LEU A 294 -6.69 9.19 4.55
N ALA A 295 -5.84 8.54 3.76
CA ALA A 295 -5.29 9.14 2.56
C ALA A 295 -6.39 9.51 1.54
N ALA A 296 -7.36 8.62 1.33
CA ALA A 296 -8.47 8.87 0.42
C ALA A 296 -9.35 10.02 0.89
N VAL A 297 -9.67 10.10 2.19
CA VAL A 297 -10.43 11.22 2.77
C VAL A 297 -9.66 12.53 2.64
N VAL A 298 -8.36 12.56 2.89
CA VAL A 298 -7.55 13.78 2.72
C VAL A 298 -7.57 14.25 1.26
N LEU A 299 -7.55 13.33 0.30
CA LEU A 299 -7.62 13.64 -1.13
C LEU A 299 -9.01 14.14 -1.59
N THR A 300 -10.07 13.92 -0.82
CA THR A 300 -11.41 14.46 -1.14
C THR A 300 -11.64 15.85 -0.56
N LEU A 301 -10.92 16.25 0.50
CA LEU A 301 -11.12 17.53 1.18
C LEU A 301 -11.10 18.77 0.26
N PRO A 302 -10.17 18.91 -0.72
CA PRO A 302 -10.17 20.07 -1.60
C PRO A 302 -11.46 20.19 -2.43
N SER A 303 -12.01 19.07 -2.89
CA SER A 303 -13.27 19.09 -3.65
C SER A 303 -14.48 19.38 -2.76
N LEU A 304 -14.48 18.88 -1.53
CA LEU A 304 -15.57 19.13 -0.56
C LEU A 304 -15.61 20.58 -0.04
N ARG A 305 -14.49 21.30 -0.15
CA ARG A 305 -14.41 22.74 0.16
C ARG A 305 -15.19 23.59 -0.83
N VAL A 306 -15.36 23.13 -2.07
CA VAL A 306 -16.04 23.89 -3.12
C VAL A 306 -17.50 24.08 -2.72
N GLN A 307 -17.83 25.31 -2.32
CA GLN A 307 -19.13 25.70 -1.80
C GLN A 307 -19.37 27.16 -2.20
N THR A 308 -20.63 27.55 -2.37
CA THR A 308 -20.98 28.95 -2.58
C THR A 308 -22.04 29.37 -1.59
N ILE A 309 -21.76 30.41 -0.81
CA ILE A 309 -22.73 31.02 0.09
C ILE A 309 -23.31 32.24 -0.62
N ILE A 310 -24.63 32.35 -0.63
CA ILE A 310 -25.37 33.46 -1.21
C ILE A 310 -26.17 34.11 -0.09
N ASP A 311 -25.87 35.36 0.22
CA ASP A 311 -26.56 36.13 1.26
C ASP A 311 -26.84 37.56 0.79
N GLY A 312 -27.40 38.38 1.68
CA GLY A 312 -27.71 39.78 1.36
C GLY A 312 -26.47 40.64 1.06
N SER A 313 -25.27 40.22 1.45
CA SER A 313 -24.02 40.94 1.17
C SER A 313 -23.41 40.58 -0.19
N GLY A 314 -23.70 39.37 -0.69
CA GLY A 314 -23.31 38.95 -2.02
C GLY A 314 -23.10 37.44 -2.14
N PHE A 315 -22.19 37.07 -3.04
CA PHE A 315 -21.80 35.70 -3.31
C PHE A 315 -20.39 35.47 -2.77
N HIS A 316 -20.25 34.49 -1.90
CA HIS A 316 -18.97 34.02 -1.37
C HIS A 316 -18.66 32.66 -1.97
N ILE A 317 -17.81 32.66 -2.99
CA ILE A 317 -17.44 31.47 -3.75
C ILE A 317 -16.15 30.92 -3.17
N MET A 318 -16.26 29.75 -2.56
CA MET A 318 -15.13 29.01 -2.00
C MET A 318 -14.67 27.99 -3.02
N THR A 319 -13.39 28.02 -3.35
CA THR A 319 -12.80 27.10 -4.33
C THR A 319 -12.06 25.94 -3.64
N ALA A 320 -11.39 25.07 -4.40
CA ALA A 320 -10.62 23.98 -3.80
C ALA A 320 -9.42 24.48 -2.97
N PHE A 321 -8.90 25.67 -3.31
CA PHE A 321 -7.78 26.28 -2.60
C PHE A 321 -8.17 27.67 -2.09
N PRO A 322 -8.00 27.96 -0.78
CA PRO A 322 -8.43 29.23 -0.19
C PRO A 322 -7.92 30.49 -0.89
N LEU A 323 -6.73 30.43 -1.52
CA LEU A 323 -6.15 31.57 -2.23
C LEU A 323 -6.95 32.04 -3.45
N PHE A 324 -7.82 31.19 -4.00
CA PHE A 324 -8.65 31.52 -5.17
C PHE A 324 -10.12 31.74 -4.81
N ASP A 325 -10.42 31.98 -3.54
CA ASP A 325 -11.77 32.36 -3.13
C ASP A 325 -12.16 33.70 -3.76
N ASP A 326 -13.42 33.79 -4.16
CA ASP A 326 -13.94 34.95 -4.87
C ASP A 326 -15.20 35.49 -4.19
N ASN A 327 -15.29 36.82 -4.09
CA ASN A 327 -16.46 37.51 -3.57
C ASN A 327 -17.08 38.35 -4.70
N ARG A 328 -18.40 38.28 -4.86
CA ARG A 328 -19.14 39.05 -5.87
C ARG A 328 -20.28 39.80 -5.21
N ALA A 329 -20.35 41.11 -5.43
CA ALA A 329 -21.41 41.96 -4.89
C ALA A 329 -22.67 41.89 -5.77
N TRP A 330 -23.84 42.15 -5.17
CA TRP A 330 -25.13 42.22 -5.89
C TRP A 330 -25.15 43.26 -7.03
N SER A 331 -24.40 44.36 -6.88
CA SER A 331 -24.25 45.41 -7.91
C SER A 331 -23.56 44.94 -9.22
N SER A 332 -22.89 43.79 -9.16
CA SER A 332 -22.23 43.16 -10.31
C SER A 332 -23.15 42.21 -11.08
N VAL A 333 -24.33 41.89 -10.56
CA VAL A 333 -25.31 40.98 -11.20
C VAL A 333 -26.06 41.72 -12.32
N THR A 334 -25.94 41.23 -13.54
CA THR A 334 -26.63 41.77 -14.73
C THR A 334 -28.00 41.16 -14.92
N ASP A 335 -28.16 39.87 -14.65
CA ASP A 335 -29.43 39.19 -14.80
C ASP A 335 -29.57 37.97 -13.89
N VAL A 336 -30.82 37.63 -13.57
CA VAL A 336 -31.22 36.46 -12.77
C VAL A 336 -32.27 35.72 -13.57
N THR A 337 -31.88 34.58 -14.15
CA THR A 337 -32.76 33.77 -15.00
C THR A 337 -32.98 32.40 -14.38
N THR A 338 -34.08 31.76 -14.78
CA THR A 338 -34.43 30.40 -14.38
C THR A 338 -34.35 29.49 -15.60
N ILE A 339 -33.75 28.31 -15.43
CA ILE A 339 -33.65 27.27 -16.44
C ILE A 339 -34.31 26.00 -15.95
N ASP A 340 -34.80 25.16 -16.87
CA ASP A 340 -35.36 23.86 -16.54
C ASP A 340 -34.27 22.93 -16.01
N ALA A 341 -34.55 22.24 -14.90
CA ALA A 341 -33.62 21.36 -14.21
C ALA A 341 -34.25 20.00 -13.85
N PRO A 342 -33.47 18.92 -13.77
CA PRO A 342 -33.97 17.62 -13.37
C PRO A 342 -34.60 17.64 -11.97
N THR A 343 -35.83 17.11 -11.87
CA THR A 343 -36.58 17.06 -10.59
C THR A 343 -35.96 16.15 -9.53
N THR A 344 -35.00 15.30 -9.94
CA THR A 344 -34.21 14.45 -9.03
C THR A 344 -33.24 15.25 -8.17
N GLN A 345 -32.84 16.45 -8.60
CA GLN A 345 -31.89 17.33 -7.89
C GLN A 345 -32.55 18.64 -7.47
N HIS A 346 -33.43 19.19 -8.31
CA HIS A 346 -34.19 20.42 -8.05
C HIS A 346 -35.67 20.09 -7.95
N PHE A 347 -36.23 20.02 -6.75
CA PHE A 347 -37.62 19.59 -6.52
C PHE A 347 -38.65 20.41 -7.33
N GLU A 348 -38.37 21.70 -7.56
CA GLU A 348 -39.26 22.60 -8.31
C GLU A 348 -39.07 22.54 -9.83
N GLY A 349 -38.15 21.69 -10.32
CA GLY A 349 -37.82 21.53 -11.75
C GLY A 349 -37.10 22.73 -12.36
N VAL A 350 -36.55 23.62 -11.52
CA VAL A 350 -35.96 24.89 -11.94
C VAL A 350 -34.61 25.06 -11.24
N ALA A 351 -33.62 25.53 -11.99
CA ALA A 351 -32.35 26.04 -11.46
C ALA A 351 -32.21 27.53 -11.77
N VAL A 352 -31.45 28.23 -10.93
CA VAL A 352 -31.21 29.68 -11.03
C VAL A 352 -29.85 29.94 -11.65
N VAL A 353 -29.78 30.87 -12.60
CA VAL A 353 -28.55 31.32 -13.25
C VAL A 353 -28.37 32.82 -13.01
N PHE A 354 -27.26 33.16 -12.37
CA PHE A 354 -26.79 34.52 -12.14
C PHE A 354 -25.75 34.88 -13.19
N THR A 355 -26.01 35.91 -13.98
CA THR A 355 -25.02 36.51 -14.87
C THR A 355 -24.40 37.74 -14.22
N PHE A 356 -23.10 37.92 -14.43
CA PHE A 356 -22.32 39.01 -13.85
C PHE A 356 -21.69 39.85 -14.96
N LYS A 357 -21.43 41.13 -14.69
CA LYS A 357 -20.85 42.09 -15.66
C LYS A 357 -19.49 41.62 -16.20
N ASP A 358 -18.59 41.24 -15.28
CA ASP A 358 -17.16 40.99 -15.59
C ASP A 358 -16.70 39.58 -15.20
N LYS A 359 -17.63 38.69 -14.83
CA LYS A 359 -17.32 37.35 -14.33
C LYS A 359 -18.21 36.29 -14.97
N GLY A 360 -17.72 35.04 -15.01
CA GLY A 360 -18.49 33.92 -15.53
C GLY A 360 -19.79 33.69 -14.75
N PRO A 361 -20.84 33.15 -15.39
CA PRO A 361 -22.12 32.92 -14.73
C PRO A 361 -21.98 31.92 -13.57
N LEU A 362 -22.86 32.05 -12.57
CA LEU A 362 -23.03 31.09 -11.49
C LEU A 362 -24.40 30.43 -11.65
N SER A 363 -24.46 29.10 -11.63
CA SER A 363 -25.72 28.36 -11.73
C SER A 363 -25.92 27.45 -10.53
N THR A 364 -27.16 27.27 -10.09
CA THR A 364 -27.51 26.26 -9.10
C THR A 364 -27.63 24.85 -9.70
N LEU A 365 -27.60 24.68 -11.03
CA LEU A 365 -27.90 23.43 -11.72
C LEU A 365 -27.04 22.24 -11.28
N ASP A 366 -25.74 22.46 -11.10
CA ASP A 366 -24.79 21.39 -10.74
C ASP A 366 -24.63 21.22 -9.22
N GLY A 367 -25.29 22.07 -8.44
CA GLY A 367 -25.14 22.13 -6.99
C GLY A 367 -26.44 21.80 -6.26
N ARG A 368 -26.31 21.31 -5.03
CA ARG A 368 -27.46 21.13 -4.15
C ARG A 368 -27.71 22.43 -3.40
N LEU A 369 -28.90 23.00 -3.60
CA LEU A 369 -29.32 24.19 -2.87
C LEU A 369 -29.78 23.83 -1.46
N ARG A 370 -29.33 24.60 -0.47
CA ARG A 370 -29.71 24.50 0.95
C ARG A 370 -30.08 25.88 1.48
N GLY A 371 -30.89 25.92 2.54
CA GLY A 371 -31.38 27.17 3.13
C GLY A 371 -32.73 27.64 2.55
N GLY A 372 -33.26 26.96 1.54
CA GLY A 372 -34.58 27.20 0.96
C GLY A 372 -34.74 26.51 -0.40
N SER A 373 -35.78 26.87 -1.15
CA SER A 373 -36.02 26.38 -2.51
C SER A 373 -35.46 27.31 -3.59
N ASP A 374 -35.31 26.81 -4.82
CA ASP A 374 -34.83 27.61 -5.96
C ASP A 374 -35.73 28.84 -6.22
N ARG A 375 -37.06 28.72 -6.11
CA ARG A 375 -37.98 29.88 -6.21
C ARG A 375 -37.82 30.87 -5.06
N GLN A 376 -37.57 30.41 -3.83
CA GLN A 376 -37.27 31.30 -2.72
C GLN A 376 -35.96 32.06 -2.97
N LEU A 377 -34.94 31.38 -3.51
CA LEU A 377 -33.70 32.01 -3.91
C LEU A 377 -33.90 33.07 -5.00
N VAL A 378 -34.71 32.80 -6.04
CA VAL A 378 -35.05 33.80 -7.07
C VAL A 378 -35.70 35.04 -6.44
N THR A 379 -36.66 34.83 -5.55
CA THR A 379 -37.39 35.92 -4.88
C THR A 379 -36.44 36.78 -4.04
N SER A 380 -35.61 36.14 -3.22
CA SER A 380 -34.59 36.81 -2.40
C SER A 380 -33.55 37.52 -3.27
N ALA A 381 -33.10 36.90 -4.36
CA ALA A 381 -32.13 37.48 -5.29
C ALA A 381 -32.67 38.72 -6.01
N GLN A 382 -33.93 38.70 -6.46
CA GLN A 382 -34.57 39.86 -7.07
C GLN A 382 -34.67 41.03 -6.07
N LYS A 383 -35.02 40.73 -4.81
CA LYS A 383 -35.05 41.73 -3.74
C LYS A 383 -33.67 42.33 -3.48
N TRP A 384 -32.65 41.49 -3.25
CA TRP A 384 -31.29 41.96 -2.96
C TRP A 384 -30.68 42.72 -4.14
N ARG A 385 -30.96 42.30 -5.38
CA ARG A 385 -30.56 43.04 -6.57
C ARG A 385 -31.21 44.42 -6.65
N ALA A 386 -32.50 44.54 -6.33
CA ALA A 386 -33.20 45.82 -6.34
C ALA A 386 -32.67 46.79 -5.26
N GLU A 387 -32.33 46.27 -4.07
CA GLU A 387 -31.74 47.06 -2.98
C GLU A 387 -30.33 47.58 -3.29
N HIS A 388 -29.60 46.89 -4.17
CA HIS A 388 -28.22 47.21 -4.54
C HIS A 388 -28.07 47.67 -6.01
N ALA A 389 -29.19 47.98 -6.67
CA ALA A 389 -29.19 48.60 -7.98
C ALA A 389 -28.71 50.07 -7.83
N PRO A 390 -27.81 50.54 -8.72
CA PRO A 390 -27.27 51.90 -8.65
C PRO A 390 -28.33 52.98 -8.90
#